data_AF-A0AAJ0WGQ3-F1
#
_entry.id   AF-A0AAJ0WGQ3-F1
#
_cell.length_a   1.000
_cell.length_b   1.000
_cell.length_c   1.000
_cell.angle_alpha   90.00
_cell.angle_beta   90.00
_cell.angle_gamma   90.00
#
_symmetry.space_group_name_H-M   'P 1'
#
loop_
_entity.id
_entity.type
_entity.pdbx_description
1 polymer ?
#
loop_
_entity_poly.entity_id
_entity_poly.type
_entity_poly.pdbx_seq_one_letter_code
_entity_poly.pdbx_strand_id
1 'polypeptide(L)'
;MKNIFTIMAMSFLVVSTFSCKKESYKEETEVPVKSTVSEDYNISILLDLSDRISLEKNPNPTMEYYQRDLGYIKSVSEAFTQHLKSKRIRQINDKMQLFFNPEPLDAAINTIAQNLRISIDKNNASKELLNSINSDYASQTSKIYESAIKDNKYVGSDIWSFFDSKVKDQCIENKYRNILIILTDGYMFYETTVMKEGNRTTYITPELIRKNGLNTKDWDKKFDEQDFGFIKANDDLSNLEVLVLGINPDKKNPYEEKVIRAYWSKWFTEMKITNFEIKNADLPSNMEKIIKDFILNKE
;
A
#
# COMPACT_ATOMS: atom_id res chain seq x y z
N MET A 1 -87.38 -41.91 8.28
CA MET A 1 -87.74 -40.84 7.34
C MET A 1 -86.78 -39.68 7.55
N LYS A 2 -86.02 -39.32 6.49
CA LYS A 2 -85.10 -38.16 6.32
C LYS A 2 -83.99 -37.99 7.37
N ASN A 3 -82.75 -38.41 7.07
CA ASN A 3 -81.67 -37.65 6.40
C ASN A 3 -81.05 -36.60 7.35
N ILE A 4 -79.74 -36.43 7.58
CA ILE A 4 -78.49 -36.82 6.89
C ILE A 4 -77.33 -36.45 7.88
N PHE A 5 -76.29 -37.31 7.99
CA PHE A 5 -74.82 -37.05 8.10
C PHE A 5 -74.29 -35.84 8.91
N THR A 6 -73.18 -35.82 9.67
CA THR A 6 -71.98 -36.69 9.85
C THR A 6 -71.12 -36.11 10.99
N ILE A 7 -70.58 -36.99 11.84
CA ILE A 7 -69.16 -37.13 12.26
C ILE A 7 -68.46 -36.03 13.09
N MET A 8 -68.09 -36.46 14.32
CA MET A 8 -66.82 -36.34 15.10
C MET A 8 -66.20 -34.94 15.31
N ALA A 9 -65.50 -34.63 16.40
CA ALA A 9 -64.99 -35.34 17.58
C ALA A 9 -64.52 -34.23 18.55
N MET A 10 -64.69 -34.41 19.87
CA MET A 10 -63.59 -34.55 20.87
C MET A 10 -62.56 -33.39 20.83
N SER A 11 -62.26 -32.64 21.88
CA SER A 11 -62.09 -32.99 23.28
C SER A 11 -61.74 -31.72 24.06
N PHE A 12 -62.20 -31.68 25.32
CA PHE A 12 -61.64 -31.00 26.49
C PHE A 12 -60.48 -30.00 26.30
N LEU A 13 -60.71 -28.75 26.70
CA LEU A 13 -59.65 -27.83 27.13
C LEU A 13 -59.86 -27.48 28.62
N VAL A 14 -58.98 -28.01 29.46
CA VAL A 14 -58.84 -27.64 30.89
C VAL A 14 -57.90 -26.45 30.98
N VAL A 15 -58.36 -25.44 31.71
CA VAL A 15 -57.61 -24.24 32.12
C VAL A 15 -56.78 -24.57 33.36
N SER A 16 -55.48 -24.28 33.33
CA SER A 16 -54.78 -23.68 34.49
C SER A 16 -53.33 -23.31 34.18
N THR A 17 -53.08 -22.00 34.19
CA THR A 17 -51.94 -21.25 34.77
C THR A 17 -50.51 -21.73 34.52
N PHE A 18 -49.67 -20.89 33.91
CA PHE A 18 -48.31 -20.65 34.41
C PHE A 18 -47.77 -19.25 34.01
N SER A 19 -47.62 -18.42 35.05
CA SER A 19 -46.51 -17.51 35.36
C SER A 19 -45.75 -16.77 34.23
N CYS A 20 -45.91 -15.45 34.21
CA CYS A 20 -44.97 -14.53 33.57
C CYS A 20 -43.63 -14.51 34.31
N LYS A 21 -42.56 -14.97 33.64
CA LYS A 21 -41.19 -14.50 33.88
C LYS A 21 -40.77 -13.67 32.67
N LYS A 22 -40.42 -12.40 32.91
CA LYS A 22 -39.75 -11.52 31.95
C LYS A 22 -38.31 -12.00 31.81
N GLU A 23 -37.95 -12.55 30.66
CA GLU A 23 -36.56 -12.57 30.18
C GLU A 23 -36.45 -11.55 29.05
N SER A 24 -35.49 -10.63 29.20
CA SER A 24 -35.18 -9.63 28.19
C SER A 24 -34.47 -10.30 27.02
N TYR A 25 -35.19 -10.53 25.93
CA TYR A 25 -34.56 -10.76 24.64
C TYR A 25 -33.90 -9.45 24.21
N LYS A 26 -32.55 -9.44 24.21
CA LYS A 26 -31.81 -8.48 23.39
C LYS A 26 -32.07 -8.87 21.95
N GLU A 27 -32.76 -8.01 21.23
CA GLU A 27 -32.80 -8.01 19.77
C GLU A 27 -31.34 -7.89 19.30
N GLU A 28 -30.76 -9.00 18.84
CA GLU A 28 -29.61 -8.92 17.95
C GLU A 28 -30.14 -8.29 16.66
N THR A 29 -29.93 -6.98 16.52
CA THR A 29 -30.00 -6.34 15.22
C THR A 29 -28.99 -7.05 14.32
N GLU A 30 -29.49 -7.96 13.49
CA GLU A 30 -28.78 -8.44 12.30
C GLU A 30 -28.47 -7.20 11.46
N VAL A 31 -27.23 -6.71 11.59
CA VAL A 31 -26.69 -5.74 10.65
C VAL A 31 -26.73 -6.42 9.29
N PRO A 32 -27.43 -5.86 8.29
CA PRO A 32 -27.50 -6.48 6.99
C PRO A 32 -26.08 -6.46 6.44
N VAL A 33 -25.46 -7.64 6.37
CA VAL A 33 -24.23 -7.85 5.62
C VAL A 33 -24.59 -7.60 4.17
N LYS A 34 -24.46 -6.34 3.74
CA LYS A 34 -24.37 -5.99 2.32
C LYS A 34 -23.27 -6.88 1.77
N SER A 35 -23.65 -7.91 1.02
CA SER A 35 -22.69 -8.68 0.23
C SER A 35 -22.23 -7.78 -0.90
N THR A 36 -21.37 -6.83 -0.59
CA THR A 36 -20.54 -6.16 -1.58
C THR A 36 -19.77 -7.27 -2.30
N VAL A 37 -19.82 -7.26 -3.63
CA VAL A 37 -18.89 -8.06 -4.41
C VAL A 37 -17.50 -7.77 -3.85
N SER A 38 -16.86 -8.82 -3.33
CA SER A 38 -15.57 -8.71 -2.68
C SER A 38 -14.55 -8.25 -3.72
N GLU A 39 -14.03 -7.04 -3.56
CA GLU A 39 -13.06 -6.43 -4.48
C GLU A 39 -11.74 -7.20 -4.48
N ASP A 40 -11.14 -7.39 -5.65
CA ASP A 40 -9.86 -8.07 -5.82
C ASP A 40 -8.71 -7.06 -5.74
N TYR A 41 -7.71 -7.33 -4.91
CA TYR A 41 -6.57 -6.45 -4.69
C TYR A 41 -5.40 -6.86 -5.57
N ASN A 42 -4.73 -5.86 -6.15
CA ASN A 42 -3.43 -6.00 -6.80
C ASN A 42 -2.46 -5.03 -6.12
N ILE A 43 -1.73 -5.52 -5.13
CA ILE A 43 -0.79 -4.71 -4.34
C ILE A 43 0.62 -4.88 -4.88
N SER A 44 1.26 -3.77 -5.24
CA SER A 44 2.65 -3.70 -5.67
C SER A 44 3.46 -2.91 -4.65
N ILE A 45 4.66 -3.38 -4.32
CA ILE A 45 5.62 -2.65 -3.48
C ILE A 45 6.84 -2.31 -4.33
N LEU A 46 7.17 -1.04 -4.49
CA LEU A 46 8.42 -0.59 -5.10
C LEU A 46 9.42 -0.23 -4.00
N LEU A 47 10.53 -0.97 -3.93
CA LEU A 47 11.59 -0.74 -2.95
C LEU A 47 12.71 0.14 -3.50
N ASP A 48 13.05 1.16 -2.72
CA ASP A 48 14.23 1.99 -2.91
C ASP A 48 15.42 1.45 -2.10
N LEU A 49 16.35 0.79 -2.80
CA LEU A 49 17.61 0.28 -2.28
C LEU A 49 18.79 1.24 -2.54
N SER A 50 18.52 2.54 -2.68
CA SER A 50 19.55 3.58 -2.69
C SER A 50 20.28 3.68 -1.35
N ASP A 51 21.21 4.62 -1.24
CA ASP A 51 22.01 4.80 -0.04
C ASP A 51 21.22 5.30 1.18
N ARG A 52 19.90 5.53 1.06
CA ARG A 52 18.99 5.78 2.19
C ARG A 52 19.02 4.69 3.25
N ILE A 53 19.35 3.45 2.89
CA ILE A 53 19.46 2.32 3.84
C ILE A 53 20.87 2.13 4.39
N SER A 54 21.82 2.97 3.98
CA SER A 54 23.20 2.91 4.45
C SER A 54 23.31 3.30 5.92
N LEU A 55 23.82 2.37 6.73
CA LEU A 55 24.07 2.59 8.16
C LEU A 55 25.15 3.65 8.43
N GLU A 56 26.05 3.88 7.47
CA GLU A 56 27.12 4.85 7.58
C GLU A 56 26.66 6.25 7.16
N LYS A 57 25.98 6.35 6.01
CA LYS A 57 25.54 7.64 5.46
C LYS A 57 24.29 8.18 6.15
N ASN A 58 23.37 7.29 6.51
CA ASN A 58 22.05 7.64 7.04
C ASN A 58 21.73 6.93 8.37
N PRO A 59 22.64 6.99 9.38
CA PRO A 59 22.40 6.35 10.66
C PRO A 59 21.18 6.93 11.36
N ASN A 60 20.37 6.08 11.98
CA ASN A 60 19.25 6.53 12.81
C ASN A 60 19.31 5.89 14.19
N PRO A 61 19.65 6.65 15.26
CA PRO A 61 19.87 6.09 16.59
C PRO A 61 18.61 5.52 17.23
N THR A 62 17.41 5.84 16.71
CA THR A 62 16.15 5.27 17.21
C THR A 62 15.83 3.94 16.55
N MET A 63 15.96 3.86 15.21
CA MET A 63 15.71 2.67 14.41
C MET A 63 16.15 2.97 12.98
N GLU A 64 16.97 2.08 12.42
CA GLU A 64 17.52 2.22 11.07
C GLU A 64 16.41 2.19 10.01
N TYR A 65 16.60 2.91 8.91
CA TYR A 65 15.54 3.06 7.90
C TYR A 65 15.11 1.73 7.28
N TYR A 66 16.04 0.80 7.05
CA TYR A 66 15.69 -0.54 6.56
C TYR A 66 14.80 -1.31 7.55
N GLN A 67 14.97 -1.12 8.86
CA GLN A 67 14.14 -1.75 9.88
C GLN A 67 12.73 -1.14 9.90
N ARG A 68 12.62 0.17 9.65
CA ARG A 68 11.33 0.84 9.50
C ARG A 68 10.58 0.30 8.29
N ASP A 69 11.27 0.19 7.16
CA ASP A 69 10.72 -0.38 5.93
C ASP A 69 10.20 -1.81 6.15
N LEU A 70 10.97 -2.68 6.83
CA LEU A 70 10.52 -4.03 7.19
C LEU A 70 9.21 -4.01 7.99
N GLY A 71 9.08 -3.06 8.92
CA GLY A 71 7.85 -2.84 9.67
C GLY A 71 6.68 -2.36 8.81
N TYR A 72 6.95 -1.51 7.81
CA TYR A 72 5.94 -1.07 6.85
C TYR A 72 5.48 -2.21 5.95
N ILE A 73 6.41 -2.98 5.39
CA ILE A 73 6.12 -4.16 4.55
C ILE A 73 5.29 -5.17 5.34
N LYS A 74 5.63 -5.41 6.61
CA LYS A 74 4.83 -6.24 7.52
C LYS A 74 3.39 -5.72 7.65
N SER A 75 3.21 -4.41 7.77
CA SER A 75 1.88 -3.81 7.86
C SER A 75 1.08 -3.98 6.55
N VAL A 76 1.75 -3.87 5.39
CA VAL A 76 1.15 -4.13 4.07
C VAL A 76 0.73 -5.60 3.94
N SER A 77 1.60 -6.56 4.28
CA SER A 77 1.29 -7.99 4.16
C SER A 77 0.19 -8.43 5.13
N GLU A 78 0.15 -7.84 6.32
CA GLU A 78 -0.94 -8.04 7.27
C GLU A 78 -2.28 -7.51 6.75
N ALA A 79 -2.29 -6.30 6.16
CA ALA A 79 -3.50 -5.73 5.56
C ALA A 79 -4.00 -6.60 4.40
N PHE A 80 -3.10 -7.05 3.52
CA PHE A 80 -3.42 -7.96 2.43
C PHE A 80 -4.01 -9.29 2.94
N THR A 81 -3.38 -9.87 3.96
CA THR A 81 -3.83 -11.12 4.58
C THR A 81 -5.18 -10.95 5.28
N GLN A 82 -5.42 -9.81 5.93
CA GLN A 82 -6.71 -9.49 6.54
C GLN A 82 -7.82 -9.39 5.49
N HIS A 83 -7.54 -8.72 4.37
CA HIS A 83 -8.45 -8.64 3.22
C HIS A 83 -8.80 -10.04 2.71
N LEU A 84 -7.81 -10.88 2.43
CA LEU A 84 -8.01 -12.27 1.99
C LEU A 84 -8.87 -13.09 2.96
N LYS A 85 -8.60 -12.98 4.27
CA LYS A 85 -9.34 -13.70 5.32
C LYS A 85 -10.79 -13.21 5.48
N SER A 86 -11.10 -12.01 5.01
CA SER A 86 -12.48 -11.50 5.00
C SER A 86 -13.32 -12.11 3.87
N LYS A 87 -12.68 -12.67 2.83
CA LYS A 87 -13.34 -13.29 1.69
C LYS A 87 -13.71 -14.74 1.95
N ARG A 88 -14.77 -15.21 1.28
CA ARG A 88 -14.96 -16.66 1.09
C ARG A 88 -13.91 -17.16 0.10
N ILE A 89 -13.33 -18.34 0.34
CA ILE A 89 -12.30 -18.95 -0.53
C ILE A 89 -12.65 -18.88 -2.03
N ARG A 90 -13.91 -19.19 -2.39
CA ARG A 90 -14.39 -19.16 -3.78
C ARG A 90 -14.35 -17.77 -4.46
N GLN A 91 -14.18 -16.70 -3.69
CA GLN A 91 -14.13 -15.30 -4.13
C GLN A 91 -12.71 -14.73 -4.07
N ILE A 92 -11.73 -15.48 -3.58
CA ILE A 92 -10.34 -15.03 -3.53
C ILE A 92 -9.77 -15.05 -4.95
N ASN A 93 -9.15 -13.94 -5.32
CA ASN A 93 -8.47 -13.72 -6.59
C ASN A 93 -7.62 -12.44 -6.47
N ASP A 94 -6.59 -12.49 -5.63
CA ASP A 94 -5.82 -11.31 -5.23
C ASP A 94 -4.32 -11.53 -5.47
N LYS A 95 -3.60 -10.43 -5.67
CA LYS A 95 -2.17 -10.42 -5.99
C LYS A 95 -1.41 -9.49 -5.06
N MET A 96 -0.21 -9.91 -4.68
CA MET A 96 0.76 -9.07 -3.99
C MET A 96 2.15 -9.35 -4.56
N GLN A 97 2.91 -8.28 -4.81
CA GLN A 97 4.22 -8.40 -5.47
C GLN A 97 5.16 -7.27 -5.08
N LEU A 98 6.45 -7.52 -5.25
CA LEU A 98 7.52 -6.60 -4.89
C LEU A 98 8.45 -6.39 -6.09
N PHE A 99 8.80 -5.13 -6.34
CA PHE A 99 9.60 -4.69 -7.47
C PHE A 99 10.80 -3.85 -7.03
N PHE A 100 11.79 -3.84 -7.90
CA PHE A 100 12.92 -2.93 -7.89
C PHE A 100 13.04 -2.28 -9.26
N ASN A 101 13.57 -1.06 -9.29
CA ASN A 101 13.99 -0.45 -10.54
C ASN A 101 15.23 0.42 -10.25
N PRO A 102 16.42 0.13 -10.82
CA PRO A 102 16.75 -1.05 -11.63
C PRO A 102 16.67 -2.36 -10.84
N GLU A 103 16.69 -3.49 -11.54
CA GLU A 103 16.81 -4.80 -10.90
C GLU A 103 18.19 -4.95 -10.22
N PRO A 104 18.27 -5.45 -8.99
CA PRO A 104 19.54 -5.71 -8.32
C PRO A 104 20.39 -6.70 -9.11
N LEU A 105 21.71 -6.49 -9.13
CA LEU A 105 22.65 -7.39 -9.80
C LEU A 105 22.78 -8.75 -9.10
N ASP A 106 22.41 -8.82 -7.82
CA ASP A 106 22.41 -10.05 -7.03
C ASP A 106 21.24 -10.97 -7.45
N ALA A 107 21.57 -12.08 -8.11
CA ALA A 107 20.61 -13.09 -8.52
C ALA A 107 19.80 -13.70 -7.35
N ALA A 108 20.36 -13.70 -6.13
CA ALA A 108 19.64 -14.15 -4.95
C ALA A 108 18.49 -13.18 -4.61
N ILE A 109 18.72 -11.86 -4.70
CA ILE A 109 17.67 -10.85 -4.52
C ILE A 109 16.58 -11.00 -5.57
N ASN A 110 16.96 -11.23 -6.84
CA ASN A 110 15.98 -11.44 -7.92
C ASN A 110 15.13 -12.70 -7.69
N THR A 111 15.73 -13.78 -7.20
CA THR A 111 15.01 -15.01 -6.83
C THR A 111 14.02 -14.75 -5.68
N ILE A 112 14.45 -13.98 -4.68
CA ILE A 112 13.59 -13.59 -3.57
C ILE A 112 12.41 -12.74 -4.08
N ALA A 113 12.65 -11.76 -4.95
CA ALA A 113 11.63 -10.91 -5.54
C ALA A 113 10.56 -11.73 -6.29
N GLN A 114 11.00 -12.74 -7.07
CA GLN A 114 10.10 -13.66 -7.77
C GLN A 114 9.23 -14.46 -6.80
N ASN A 115 9.79 -14.94 -5.68
CA ASN A 115 9.03 -15.67 -4.66
C ASN A 115 8.03 -14.77 -3.92
N LEU A 116 8.31 -13.46 -3.83
CA LEU A 116 7.42 -12.46 -3.27
C LEU A 116 6.35 -11.98 -4.26
N ARG A 117 6.27 -12.56 -5.46
CA ARG A 117 5.17 -12.37 -6.40
C ARG A 117 4.13 -13.47 -6.21
N ILE A 118 3.16 -13.21 -5.35
CA ILE A 118 2.09 -14.16 -5.02
C ILE A 118 0.79 -13.80 -5.72
N SER A 119 0.13 -14.83 -6.23
CA SER A 119 -1.25 -14.78 -6.73
C SER A 119 -2.04 -15.82 -5.98
N ILE A 120 -3.10 -15.39 -5.29
CA ILE A 120 -3.94 -16.26 -4.47
C ILE A 120 -5.31 -16.29 -5.09
N ASP A 121 -5.79 -17.49 -5.41
CA ASP A 121 -7.10 -17.71 -6.01
C ASP A 121 -7.86 -18.82 -5.28
N LYS A 122 -9.09 -19.06 -5.70
CA LYS A 122 -9.93 -20.16 -5.17
C LYS A 122 -9.30 -21.56 -5.27
N ASN A 123 -8.31 -21.77 -6.14
CA ASN A 123 -7.71 -23.07 -6.39
C ASN A 123 -6.50 -23.34 -5.48
N ASN A 124 -5.78 -22.30 -5.06
CA ASN A 124 -4.60 -22.42 -4.19
C ASN A 124 -4.81 -21.90 -2.77
N ALA A 125 -5.87 -21.14 -2.50
CA ALA A 125 -6.13 -20.57 -1.19
C ALA A 125 -6.34 -21.67 -0.14
N SER A 126 -5.44 -21.72 0.84
CA SER A 126 -5.50 -22.59 2.02
C SER A 126 -5.25 -21.80 3.30
N LYS A 127 -5.68 -22.34 4.44
CA LYS A 127 -5.44 -21.69 5.74
C LYS A 127 -3.93 -21.58 6.02
N GLU A 128 -3.17 -22.59 5.61
CA GLU A 128 -1.72 -22.66 5.74
C GLU A 128 -1.04 -21.56 4.93
N LEU A 129 -1.41 -21.41 3.64
CA LEU A 129 -0.88 -20.37 2.77
C LEU A 129 -1.21 -18.97 3.31
N LEU A 130 -2.47 -18.71 3.66
CA LEU A 130 -2.89 -17.40 4.20
C LEU A 130 -2.20 -17.05 5.53
N ASN A 131 -1.73 -18.04 6.29
CA ASN A 131 -1.00 -17.79 7.53
C ASN A 131 0.52 -17.65 7.31
N SER A 132 1.07 -18.12 6.19
CA SER A 132 2.49 -18.02 5.89
C SER A 132 2.90 -16.69 5.26
N ILE A 133 1.99 -16.01 4.53
CA ILE A 133 2.28 -14.75 3.80
C ILE A 133 3.07 -13.76 4.65
N ASN A 134 2.61 -13.48 5.87
CA ASN A 134 3.24 -12.48 6.73
C ASN A 134 4.68 -12.87 7.11
N SER A 135 4.91 -14.13 7.51
CA SER A 135 6.25 -14.62 7.85
C SER A 135 7.16 -14.71 6.63
N ASP A 136 6.60 -15.05 5.47
CA ASP A 136 7.33 -15.16 4.21
C ASP A 136 7.81 -13.77 3.78
N TYR A 137 6.92 -12.78 3.72
CA TYR A 137 7.29 -11.40 3.40
C TYR A 137 8.32 -10.86 4.40
N ALA A 138 8.13 -11.06 5.70
CA ALA A 138 9.09 -10.59 6.71
C ALA A 138 10.49 -11.21 6.53
N SER A 139 10.57 -12.54 6.38
CA SER A 139 11.85 -13.26 6.24
C SER A 139 12.56 -12.92 4.93
N GLN A 140 11.82 -12.91 3.83
CA GLN A 140 12.37 -12.68 2.49
C GLN A 140 12.83 -11.23 2.31
N THR A 141 12.06 -10.24 2.78
CA THR A 141 12.47 -8.84 2.69
C THR A 141 13.63 -8.51 3.62
N SER A 142 13.75 -9.17 4.79
CA SER A 142 14.95 -9.04 5.63
C SER A 142 16.22 -9.43 4.87
N LYS A 143 16.18 -10.56 4.14
CA LYS A 143 17.31 -11.02 3.34
C LYS A 143 17.68 -10.06 2.21
N ILE A 144 16.69 -9.39 1.60
CA ILE A 144 16.93 -8.35 0.59
C ILE A 144 17.76 -7.21 1.20
N TYR A 145 17.30 -6.65 2.33
CA TYR A 145 18.01 -5.55 2.99
C TYR A 145 19.38 -5.98 3.51
N GLU A 146 19.49 -7.15 4.13
CA GLU A 146 20.77 -7.70 4.59
C GLU A 146 21.77 -7.84 3.44
N SER A 147 21.33 -8.35 2.28
CA SER A 147 22.21 -8.47 1.10
C SER A 147 22.61 -7.10 0.55
N ALA A 148 21.66 -6.17 0.40
CA ALA A 148 21.93 -4.81 -0.10
C ALA A 148 22.90 -4.03 0.80
N ILE A 149 22.70 -4.08 2.13
CA ILE A 149 23.59 -3.46 3.11
C ILE A 149 24.98 -4.09 3.07
N LYS A 150 25.07 -5.42 2.94
CA LYS A 150 26.34 -6.14 2.87
C LYS A 150 27.13 -5.83 1.60
N ASP A 151 26.47 -5.73 0.44
CA ASP A 151 27.13 -5.37 -0.82
C ASP A 151 27.62 -3.91 -0.80
N ASN A 152 26.94 -3.04 -0.03
CA ASN A 152 27.26 -1.61 0.14
C ASN A 152 27.39 -0.84 -1.18
N LYS A 153 26.82 -1.39 -2.26
CA LYS A 153 26.71 -0.82 -3.59
C LYS A 153 25.24 -0.57 -3.87
N TYR A 154 24.77 0.54 -3.34
CA TYR A 154 23.37 0.95 -3.48
C TYR A 154 23.09 1.30 -4.94
N VAL A 155 22.32 0.45 -5.61
CA VAL A 155 21.98 0.59 -7.04
C VAL A 155 21.01 1.74 -7.33
N GLY A 156 20.45 2.37 -6.29
CA GLY A 156 19.50 3.47 -6.41
C GLY A 156 18.04 3.00 -6.59
N SER A 157 17.17 3.95 -6.92
CA SER A 157 15.78 3.69 -7.31
C SER A 157 15.33 4.64 -8.42
N ASP A 158 15.22 4.12 -9.63
CA ASP A 158 14.74 4.84 -10.80
C ASP A 158 13.20 4.85 -10.86
N ILE A 159 12.60 5.52 -9.88
CA ILE A 159 11.14 5.58 -9.75
C ILE A 159 10.51 6.26 -10.97
N TRP A 160 11.17 7.27 -11.53
CA TRP A 160 10.67 7.97 -12.71
C TRP A 160 10.47 7.02 -13.89
N SER A 161 11.51 6.26 -14.27
CA SER A 161 11.40 5.33 -15.40
C SER A 161 10.48 4.15 -15.11
N PHE A 162 10.32 3.78 -13.84
CA PHE A 162 9.33 2.79 -13.45
C PHE A 162 7.91 3.25 -13.82
N PHE A 163 7.56 4.50 -13.52
CA PHE A 163 6.28 5.08 -13.91
C PHE A 163 6.14 5.30 -15.42
N ASP A 164 7.23 5.59 -16.11
CA ASP A 164 7.25 5.78 -17.56
C ASP A 164 6.97 4.47 -18.30
N SER A 165 7.69 3.41 -17.94
CA SER A 165 7.79 2.21 -18.77
C SER A 165 7.18 0.93 -18.17
N LYS A 166 6.97 0.86 -16.84
CA LYS A 166 6.64 -0.40 -16.16
C LYS A 166 5.34 -0.38 -15.37
N VAL A 167 4.94 0.76 -14.80
CA VAL A 167 3.83 0.83 -13.82
C VAL A 167 2.50 0.32 -14.40
N LYS A 168 2.21 0.58 -15.67
CA LYS A 168 0.98 0.10 -16.32
C LYS A 168 0.96 -1.42 -16.43
N ASP A 169 2.03 -1.99 -16.96
CA ASP A 169 2.11 -3.44 -17.23
C ASP A 169 2.29 -4.26 -15.95
N GLN A 170 2.94 -3.68 -14.94
CA GLN A 170 3.31 -4.39 -13.72
C GLN A 170 2.34 -4.16 -12.58
N CYS A 171 1.77 -2.94 -12.43
CA CYS A 171 0.99 -2.57 -11.26
C CYS A 171 -0.51 -2.39 -11.54
N ILE A 172 -0.97 -2.38 -12.79
CA ILE A 172 -2.38 -2.16 -13.11
C ILE A 172 -3.00 -3.41 -13.73
N GLU A 173 -3.98 -3.97 -13.03
CA GLU A 173 -4.81 -5.08 -13.48
C GLU A 173 -6.26 -4.63 -13.59
N ASN A 174 -6.92 -5.06 -14.68
CA ASN A 174 -8.29 -4.66 -14.95
C ASN A 174 -9.25 -5.33 -13.97
N LYS A 175 -10.18 -4.56 -13.39
CA LYS A 175 -11.15 -4.98 -12.35
C LYS A 175 -10.54 -5.25 -10.96
N TYR A 176 -9.26 -4.97 -10.78
CA TYR A 176 -8.63 -4.98 -9.47
C TYR A 176 -8.59 -3.56 -8.91
N ARG A 177 -8.58 -3.45 -7.58
CA ARG A 177 -8.08 -2.27 -6.89
C ARG A 177 -6.56 -2.34 -6.91
N ASN A 178 -5.94 -1.47 -7.69
CA ASN A 178 -4.49 -1.44 -7.86
C ASN A 178 -3.87 -0.47 -6.86
N ILE A 179 -3.01 -0.99 -6.01
CA ILE A 179 -2.37 -0.23 -4.94
C ILE A 179 -0.86 -0.34 -5.11
N LEU A 180 -0.17 0.78 -5.27
CA LEU A 180 1.28 0.84 -5.31
C LEU A 180 1.81 1.50 -4.03
N ILE A 181 2.58 0.73 -3.26
CA ILE A 181 3.32 1.22 -2.10
C ILE A 181 4.75 1.53 -2.55
N ILE A 182 5.23 2.74 -2.31
CA ILE A 182 6.60 3.16 -2.65
C ILE A 182 7.35 3.41 -1.35
N LEU A 183 8.42 2.66 -1.09
CA LEU A 183 9.33 2.93 0.03
C LEU A 183 10.51 3.74 -0.48
N THR A 184 10.67 4.98 -0.03
CA THR A 184 11.74 5.89 -0.46
C THR A 184 11.97 6.97 0.61
N ASP A 185 13.10 7.66 0.56
CA ASP A 185 13.34 8.86 1.37
C ASP A 185 12.73 10.14 0.77
N GLY A 186 12.16 10.04 -0.44
CA GLY A 186 11.45 11.12 -1.12
C GLY A 186 12.28 11.82 -2.20
N TYR A 187 13.59 11.60 -2.24
CA TYR A 187 14.45 12.12 -3.29
C TYR A 187 14.48 11.17 -4.48
N MET A 188 13.63 11.43 -5.46
CA MET A 188 13.70 10.73 -6.73
C MET A 188 15.02 11.11 -7.42
N PHE A 189 15.97 10.20 -7.53
CA PHE A 189 17.22 10.43 -8.25
C PHE A 189 17.81 9.11 -8.74
N TYR A 190 18.11 9.05 -10.04
CA TYR A 190 18.86 7.97 -10.64
C TYR A 190 19.76 8.51 -11.74
N GLU A 191 21.03 8.11 -11.73
CA GLU A 191 22.09 8.76 -12.50
C GLU A 191 21.88 8.68 -14.02
N THR A 192 21.25 7.61 -14.51
CA THR A 192 21.09 7.39 -15.96
C THR A 192 19.83 8.03 -16.52
N THR A 193 18.93 8.54 -15.67
CA THR A 193 17.65 9.12 -16.08
C THR A 193 17.52 10.59 -15.68
N VAL A 194 18.63 11.28 -15.47
CA VAL A 194 18.68 12.72 -15.19
C VAL A 194 18.28 13.53 -16.43
N MET A 195 17.07 14.06 -16.44
CA MET A 195 16.56 14.93 -17.51
C MET A 195 15.95 16.22 -16.93
N LYS A 196 15.92 17.27 -17.75
CA LYS A 196 15.37 18.58 -17.40
C LYS A 196 14.67 19.22 -18.60
N GLU A 197 13.45 19.69 -18.40
CA GLU A 197 12.63 20.40 -19.38
C GLU A 197 12.07 21.66 -18.72
N GLY A 198 12.60 22.84 -19.08
CA GLY A 198 12.28 24.07 -18.36
C GLY A 198 12.67 23.95 -16.87
N ASN A 199 11.70 24.05 -15.96
CA ASN A 199 11.89 23.86 -14.52
C ASN A 199 11.42 22.48 -14.00
N ARG A 200 11.03 21.60 -14.92
CA ARG A 200 10.67 20.22 -14.62
C ARG A 200 11.88 19.31 -14.74
N THR A 201 11.98 18.32 -13.85
CA THR A 201 13.09 17.37 -13.80
C THR A 201 12.59 15.95 -13.59
N THR A 202 13.36 14.93 -13.93
CA THR A 202 13.06 13.54 -13.51
C THR A 202 13.52 13.24 -12.08
N TYR A 203 14.16 14.22 -11.45
CA TYR A 203 14.83 14.04 -10.18
C TYR A 203 14.64 15.23 -9.25
N ILE A 204 14.80 15.00 -7.96
CA ILE A 204 14.86 16.03 -6.93
C ILE A 204 15.93 15.65 -5.91
N THR A 205 16.76 16.61 -5.53
CA THR A 205 17.78 16.45 -4.50
C THR A 205 17.82 17.69 -3.62
N PRO A 206 18.41 17.63 -2.41
CA PRO A 206 18.59 18.80 -1.58
C PRO A 206 19.36 19.92 -2.28
N GLU A 207 20.34 19.56 -3.12
CA GLU A 207 21.09 20.53 -3.91
C GLU A 207 20.20 21.24 -4.94
N LEU A 208 19.33 20.51 -5.64
CA LEU A 208 18.42 21.09 -6.62
C LEU A 208 17.42 22.04 -5.95
N ILE A 209 16.85 21.64 -4.80
CA ILE A 209 15.92 22.46 -4.01
C ILE A 209 16.57 23.80 -3.63
N ARG A 210 17.81 23.76 -3.10
CA ARG A 210 18.57 24.97 -2.76
C ARG A 210 18.92 25.82 -3.99
N LYS A 211 19.42 25.20 -5.05
CA LYS A 211 19.80 25.88 -6.30
C LYS A 211 18.61 26.62 -6.92
N ASN A 212 17.43 26.04 -6.82
CA ASN A 212 16.19 26.63 -7.32
C ASN A 212 15.56 27.61 -6.32
N GLY A 213 16.16 27.86 -5.15
CA GLY A 213 15.63 28.79 -4.14
C GLY A 213 14.31 28.33 -3.51
N LEU A 214 14.01 27.03 -3.59
CA LEU A 214 12.82 26.41 -2.98
C LEU A 214 13.00 26.15 -1.48
N ASN A 215 14.09 26.65 -0.90
CA ASN A 215 14.42 26.62 0.52
C ASN A 215 14.16 27.98 1.22
N THR A 216 13.25 28.78 0.69
CA THR A 216 12.91 30.12 1.19
C THR A 216 11.42 30.21 1.52
N LYS A 217 10.99 31.30 2.18
CA LYS A 217 9.59 31.46 2.60
C LYS A 217 8.61 31.44 1.43
N ASP A 218 9.00 31.98 0.28
CA ASP A 218 8.15 32.13 -0.92
C ASP A 218 8.31 30.95 -1.90
N TRP A 219 8.78 29.79 -1.41
CA TRP A 219 9.06 28.62 -2.24
C TRP A 219 7.83 28.12 -2.98
N ASP A 220 6.65 28.21 -2.37
CA ASP A 220 5.37 27.72 -2.89
C ASP A 220 4.92 28.56 -4.09
N LYS A 221 4.92 29.88 -3.93
CA LYS A 221 4.66 30.83 -5.02
C LYS A 221 5.62 30.59 -6.17
N LYS A 222 6.91 30.44 -5.88
CA LYS A 222 7.94 30.18 -6.88
C LYS A 222 7.72 28.82 -7.58
N PHE A 223 7.34 27.79 -6.83
CA PHE A 223 7.07 26.46 -7.33
C PHE A 223 5.99 26.48 -8.41
N ASP A 224 4.89 27.20 -8.14
CA ASP A 224 3.76 27.31 -9.06
C ASP A 224 4.04 28.26 -10.24
N GLU A 225 4.50 29.49 -9.97
CA GLU A 225 4.71 30.52 -11.01
C GLU A 225 5.78 30.12 -12.03
N GLN A 226 6.75 29.31 -11.62
CA GLN A 226 7.86 28.88 -12.48
C GLN A 226 7.71 27.44 -12.96
N ASP A 227 6.59 26.78 -12.67
CA ASP A 227 6.30 25.40 -13.07
C ASP A 227 7.40 24.38 -12.68
N PHE A 228 7.80 24.41 -11.41
CA PHE A 228 8.61 23.34 -10.86
C PHE A 228 7.76 22.07 -10.67
N GLY A 229 8.41 20.92 -10.78
CA GLY A 229 7.78 19.61 -10.63
C GLY A 229 8.56 18.52 -11.34
N PHE A 230 8.02 17.30 -11.31
CA PHE A 230 8.59 16.23 -12.11
C PHE A 230 8.16 16.32 -13.58
N ILE A 231 8.99 15.83 -14.49
CA ILE A 231 8.57 15.56 -15.88
C ILE A 231 7.51 14.45 -15.81
N LYS A 232 6.39 14.65 -16.51
CA LYS A 232 5.28 13.68 -16.51
C LYS A 232 5.76 12.38 -17.16
N ALA A 233 5.59 11.26 -16.46
CA ALA A 233 6.00 9.93 -16.94
C ALA A 233 4.85 9.15 -17.60
N ASN A 234 3.60 9.50 -17.30
CA ASN A 234 2.44 8.81 -17.85
C ASN A 234 1.24 9.74 -18.06
N ASP A 235 0.34 9.38 -18.97
CA ASP A 235 -0.84 10.20 -19.28
C ASP A 235 -2.08 9.85 -18.45
N ASP A 236 -2.18 8.60 -17.99
CA ASP A 236 -3.37 8.15 -17.26
C ASP A 236 -3.07 6.95 -16.36
N LEU A 237 -3.14 7.19 -15.06
CA LEU A 237 -3.02 6.21 -13.98
C LEU A 237 -4.22 6.34 -13.02
N SER A 238 -5.40 6.72 -13.54
CA SER A 238 -6.62 6.90 -12.74
C SER A 238 -7.12 5.63 -12.04
N ASN A 239 -6.68 4.45 -12.48
CA ASN A 239 -6.98 3.17 -11.85
C ASN A 239 -5.87 2.69 -10.89
N LEU A 240 -5.02 3.59 -10.41
CA LEU A 240 -3.93 3.32 -9.48
C LEU A 240 -4.09 4.18 -8.22
N GLU A 241 -3.91 3.57 -7.07
CA GLU A 241 -3.78 4.25 -5.77
C GLU A 241 -2.32 4.17 -5.31
N VAL A 242 -1.78 5.24 -4.73
CA VAL A 242 -0.35 5.29 -4.36
C VAL A 242 -0.13 5.71 -2.91
N LEU A 243 0.64 4.91 -2.16
CA LEU A 243 1.11 5.27 -0.83
C LEU A 243 2.63 5.37 -0.83
N VAL A 244 3.15 6.59 -0.68
CA VAL A 244 4.59 6.84 -0.53
C VAL A 244 4.93 6.87 0.95
N LEU A 245 5.87 6.03 1.38
CA LEU A 245 6.29 5.87 2.76
C LEU A 245 7.78 6.10 2.91
N GLY A 246 8.17 6.71 4.03
CA GLY A 246 9.57 6.82 4.42
C GLY A 246 10.23 8.16 4.10
N ILE A 247 9.47 9.20 3.70
CA ILE A 247 10.03 10.51 3.36
C ILE A 247 10.92 11.01 4.51
N ASN A 248 12.18 11.31 4.20
CA ASN A 248 13.21 11.70 5.16
C ASN A 248 13.94 12.95 4.65
N PRO A 249 13.32 14.14 4.81
CA PRO A 249 13.86 15.38 4.30
C PRO A 249 15.12 15.84 5.07
N ASP A 250 15.94 16.69 4.43
CA ASP A 250 17.06 17.34 5.09
C ASP A 250 16.55 18.25 6.22
N LYS A 251 16.87 17.87 7.46
CA LYS A 251 16.44 18.57 8.68
C LYS A 251 16.98 20.00 8.78
N LYS A 252 17.99 20.37 7.98
CA LYS A 252 18.56 21.73 7.96
C LYS A 252 17.68 22.71 7.18
N ASN A 253 16.78 22.22 6.33
CA ASN A 253 15.86 23.07 5.56
C ASN A 253 14.41 22.85 6.02
N PRO A 254 13.78 23.84 6.69
CA PRO A 254 12.41 23.69 7.20
C PRO A 254 11.34 23.60 6.10
N TYR A 255 11.70 23.87 4.83
CA TYR A 255 10.79 23.78 3.69
C TYR A 255 10.92 22.46 2.91
N GLU A 256 11.98 21.69 3.14
CA GLU A 256 12.37 20.54 2.32
C GLU A 256 11.24 19.51 2.19
N GLU A 257 10.62 19.13 3.32
CA GLU A 257 9.49 18.20 3.32
C GLU A 257 8.34 18.68 2.44
N LYS A 258 7.99 19.96 2.55
CA LYS A 258 6.87 20.55 1.82
C LYS A 258 7.15 20.59 0.33
N VAL A 259 8.39 20.88 -0.06
CA VAL A 259 8.83 20.87 -1.46
C VAL A 259 8.78 19.46 -2.03
N ILE A 260 9.32 18.46 -1.33
CA ILE A 260 9.26 17.05 -1.75
C ILE A 260 7.80 16.66 -1.97
N ARG A 261 6.93 16.91 -0.98
CA ARG A 261 5.49 16.63 -1.08
C ARG A 261 4.84 17.32 -2.27
N ALA A 262 5.16 18.59 -2.53
CA ALA A 262 4.64 19.34 -3.68
C ALA A 262 5.05 18.70 -5.02
N TYR A 263 6.30 18.28 -5.16
CA TYR A 263 6.79 17.57 -6.34
C TYR A 263 6.00 16.27 -6.59
N TRP A 264 5.89 15.42 -5.56
CA TRP A 264 5.16 14.15 -5.65
C TRP A 264 3.66 14.34 -5.91
N SER A 265 3.00 15.24 -5.17
CA SER A 265 1.56 15.50 -5.32
C SER A 265 1.22 16.07 -6.70
N LYS A 266 2.02 17.01 -7.21
CA LYS A 266 1.84 17.56 -8.56
C LYS A 266 1.98 16.46 -9.61
N TRP A 267 3.03 15.64 -9.51
CA TRP A 267 3.29 14.57 -10.47
C TRP A 267 2.18 13.50 -10.49
N PHE A 268 1.73 13.04 -9.33
CA PHE A 268 0.61 12.10 -9.24
C PHE A 268 -0.68 12.69 -9.81
N THR A 269 -0.99 13.95 -9.47
CA THR A 269 -2.19 14.64 -9.99
C THR A 269 -2.15 14.78 -11.51
N GLU A 270 -1.01 15.17 -12.07
CA GLU A 270 -0.84 15.31 -13.53
C GLU A 270 -0.92 13.98 -14.28
N MET A 271 -0.60 12.86 -13.62
CA MET A 271 -0.81 11.49 -14.13
C MET A 271 -2.21 10.94 -13.80
N LYS A 272 -3.11 11.76 -13.25
CA LYS A 272 -4.50 11.44 -12.88
C LYS A 272 -4.66 10.41 -11.76
N ILE A 273 -3.66 10.24 -10.90
CA ILE A 273 -3.78 9.41 -9.69
C ILE A 273 -4.63 10.22 -8.69
N THR A 274 -5.83 9.75 -8.38
CA THR A 274 -6.79 10.50 -7.55
C THR A 274 -6.69 10.17 -6.06
N ASN A 275 -6.25 8.95 -5.71
CA ASN A 275 -6.05 8.54 -4.33
C ASN A 275 -4.56 8.29 -4.09
N PHE A 276 -3.92 9.21 -3.37
CA PHE A 276 -2.56 9.00 -2.92
C PHE A 276 -2.29 9.64 -1.56
N GLU A 277 -1.38 9.03 -0.81
CA GLU A 277 -0.88 9.55 0.44
C GLU A 277 0.65 9.54 0.45
N ILE A 278 1.24 10.56 1.07
CA ILE A 278 2.71 10.69 1.20
C ILE A 278 3.02 10.82 2.69
N LYS A 279 3.89 9.97 3.23
CA LYS A 279 4.17 9.89 4.67
C LYS A 279 5.66 9.89 4.96
N ASN A 280 6.02 10.62 6.01
CA ASN A 280 7.40 10.66 6.49
C ASN A 280 7.81 9.31 7.08
N ALA A 281 9.11 9.11 7.20
CA ALA A 281 9.63 8.02 8.01
C ALA A 281 9.23 8.24 9.49
N ASP A 282 8.54 7.25 10.06
CA ASP A 282 8.21 7.19 11.47
C ASP A 282 8.43 5.75 11.99
N LEU A 283 8.16 5.49 13.26
CA LEU A 283 8.25 4.14 13.80
C LEU A 283 7.15 3.26 13.19
N PRO A 284 7.42 1.98 12.91
CA PRO A 284 6.42 1.05 12.37
C PRO A 284 5.11 1.04 13.15
N SER A 285 5.15 1.16 14.47
CA SER A 285 3.96 1.22 15.33
C SER A 285 3.04 2.41 15.03
N ASN A 286 3.61 3.54 14.59
CA ASN A 286 2.85 4.74 14.26
C ASN A 286 2.28 4.66 12.84
N MET A 287 2.98 3.96 11.95
CA MET A 287 2.59 3.81 10.54
C MET A 287 1.62 2.65 10.30
N GLU A 288 1.54 1.68 11.21
CA GLU A 288 0.71 0.48 11.06
C GLU A 288 -0.74 0.82 10.71
N LYS A 289 -1.37 1.70 11.50
CA LYS A 289 -2.77 2.11 11.28
C LYS A 289 -2.93 2.85 9.95
N ILE A 290 -2.00 3.74 9.62
CA ILE A 290 -2.05 4.52 8.37
C ILE A 290 -1.99 3.60 7.15
N ILE A 291 -1.06 2.64 7.15
CA ILE A 291 -0.89 1.68 6.06
C ILE A 291 -2.12 0.77 5.94
N LYS A 292 -2.60 0.24 7.08
CA LYS A 292 -3.78 -0.63 7.11
C LYS A 292 -5.03 0.10 6.64
N ASP A 293 -5.25 1.33 7.10
CA ASP A 293 -6.40 2.13 6.70
C ASP A 293 -6.38 2.43 5.20
N PHE A 294 -5.22 2.83 4.66
CA PHE A 294 -5.09 3.08 3.21
C PHE A 294 -5.43 1.82 2.39
N ILE A 295 -4.99 0.64 2.83
CA ILE A 295 -5.22 -0.62 2.10
C ILE A 295 -6.63 -1.19 2.33
N LEU A 296 -7.20 -1.07 3.53
CA LEU A 296 -8.45 -1.75 3.88
C LEU A 296 -9.69 -0.87 3.70
N ASN A 297 -9.55 0.44 3.83
CA ASN A 297 -10.63 1.38 3.64
C ASN A 297 -10.56 1.93 2.21
N LYS A 298 -11.75 2.12 1.62
CA LYS A 298 -11.89 2.80 0.34
C LYS A 298 -12.43 4.20 0.62
N GLU A 299 -11.80 5.21 0.06
CA GLU A 299 -12.37 6.57 -0.03
C GLU A 299 -13.46 6.63 -1.10
#